data_AF-A0A6J8E3Y6-F1
#
_entry.id   AF-A0A6J8E3Y6-F1
#
_cell.length_a   1.000
_cell.length_b   1.000
_cell.length_c   1.000
_cell.angle_alpha   90.00
_cell.angle_beta   90.00
_cell.angle_gamma   90.00
#
_symmetry.space_group_name_H-M   'P 1'
#
loop_
_entity.id
_entity.type
_entity.pdbx_description
1 polymer ?
#
loop_
_entity_poly.entity_id
_entity_poly.type
_entity_poly.pdbx_seq_one_letter_code
_entity_poly.pdbx_strand_id
1 'polypeptide(L)'
;MVGGFSECNLLQNEIRKSFPGKRIIIPKDAGLSVLKGAVLFGHRPDYIKSRIMSRTYGVMTSLPFDPRKFDEKYRVVMDNEERCDKIFSLIASVDDSVEAGTKVEKSYFTPFPNQEKMDFNVYVSTEAIPCYVDEEGCKHLCTPTIIFPDICPDKRWVDVEFELGNTEIKMTAKDRKSGKQIKAQINLLHH
;
A
#
# COMPACT_ATOMS: atom_id res chain seq x y z
N MET A 1 18.44 20.84 6.94
CA MET A 1 18.61 20.05 8.18
C MET A 1 17.51 20.47 9.15
N VAL A 2 16.77 19.53 9.72
CA VAL A 2 15.68 19.76 10.69
C VAL A 2 15.85 18.81 11.89
N GLY A 3 15.21 19.08 13.01
CA GLY A 3 15.37 18.35 14.28
C GLY A 3 16.44 18.97 15.19
N GLY A 4 16.39 18.66 16.49
CA GLY A 4 17.19 19.37 17.50
C GLY A 4 18.70 19.34 17.27
N PHE A 5 19.23 18.21 16.78
CA PHE A 5 20.66 18.10 16.45
C PHE A 5 21.12 19.01 15.30
N SER A 6 20.19 19.50 14.48
CA SER A 6 20.52 20.44 13.40
C SER A 6 21.01 21.79 13.91
N GLU A 7 20.88 22.08 15.20
CA GLU A 7 21.38 23.30 15.85
C GLU A 7 22.85 23.16 16.30
N CYS A 8 23.44 21.96 16.23
CA CYS A 8 24.83 21.73 16.57
C CYS A 8 25.79 22.21 15.47
N ASN A 9 26.60 23.23 15.77
CA ASN A 9 27.57 23.79 14.82
C ASN A 9 28.58 22.77 14.27
N LEU A 10 29.03 21.83 15.11
CA LEU A 10 29.95 20.77 14.67
C LEU A 10 29.30 19.90 13.58
N LEU A 11 28.08 19.43 13.83
CA LEU A 11 27.32 18.63 12.85
C LEU A 11 27.07 19.42 11.56
N GLN A 12 26.66 20.68 11.66
CA GLN A 12 26.45 21.51 10.47
C GLN A 12 27.72 21.67 9.63
N ASN A 13 28.87 21.85 10.28
CA ASN A 13 30.15 21.99 9.59
C ASN A 13 30.55 20.70 8.88
N GLU A 14 30.41 19.55 9.53
CA GLU A 14 30.70 18.24 8.91
C GLU A 14 29.76 17.92 7.74
N ILE A 15 28.47 18.27 7.85
CA ILE A 15 27.52 18.15 6.74
C ILE A 15 27.92 19.06 5.57
N ARG A 16 28.28 20.32 5.82
CA ARG A 16 28.72 21.23 4.75
C ARG A 16 29.98 20.73 4.03
N LYS A 17 30.95 20.19 4.77
CA LYS A 17 32.15 19.56 4.18
C LYS A 17 31.83 18.33 3.33
N SER A 18 30.88 17.52 3.78
CA SER A 18 30.47 16.29 3.08
C SER A 18 29.70 16.57 1.78
N PHE A 19 29.08 17.75 1.66
CA PHE A 19 28.27 18.14 0.50
C PHE A 19 28.64 19.53 -0.05
N PRO A 20 29.88 19.74 -0.55
CA PRO A 20 30.39 21.07 -0.90
C PRO A 20 29.65 21.75 -2.05
N GLY A 21 28.98 20.98 -2.92
CA GLY A 21 28.17 21.48 -4.04
C GLY A 21 26.69 21.70 -3.72
N LYS A 22 26.27 21.56 -2.45
CA LYS A 22 24.86 21.67 -2.05
C LYS A 22 24.65 22.83 -1.10
N ARG A 23 23.57 23.60 -1.32
CA ARG A 23 23.12 24.61 -0.37
C ARG A 23 22.44 23.94 0.82
N ILE A 24 23.10 23.97 1.98
CA ILE A 24 22.52 23.46 3.23
C ILE A 24 21.58 24.52 3.83
N ILE A 25 20.28 24.23 3.84
CA ILE A 25 19.26 25.09 4.45
C ILE A 25 18.98 24.59 5.87
N ILE A 26 19.07 25.48 6.84
CA ILE A 26 18.75 25.22 8.24
C ILE A 26 17.72 26.28 8.66
N PRO A 27 16.45 25.91 8.84
CA PRO A 27 15.41 26.84 9.26
C PRO A 27 15.65 27.35 10.68
N LYS A 28 15.09 28.52 10.99
CA LYS A 28 15.05 29.05 12.36
C LYS A 28 14.19 28.12 13.23
N ASP A 29 14.69 27.78 14.42
CA ASP A 29 14.12 26.77 15.31
C ASP A 29 14.06 25.38 14.63
N ALA A 30 15.23 24.88 14.22
CA ALA A 30 15.33 23.61 13.50
C ALA A 30 14.74 22.46 14.33
N GLY A 31 14.87 22.52 15.67
CA GLY A 31 14.22 21.59 16.60
C GLY A 31 12.70 21.57 16.52
N LEU A 32 12.06 22.70 16.21
CA LEU A 32 10.59 22.83 16.12
C LEU A 32 10.06 22.71 14.69
N SER A 33 10.93 22.57 13.69
CA SER A 33 10.53 22.68 12.28
C SER A 33 9.55 21.58 11.85
N VAL A 34 9.72 20.35 12.35
CA VAL A 34 8.79 19.24 12.07
C VAL A 34 7.41 19.53 12.67
N LEU A 35 7.36 19.98 13.94
CA LEU A 35 6.12 20.33 14.63
C LEU A 35 5.38 21.47 13.93
N LYS A 36 6.11 22.55 13.58
CA LYS A 36 5.54 23.69 12.84
C LYS A 36 4.97 23.24 11.49
N GLY A 37 5.67 22.36 10.78
CA GLY A 37 5.19 21.75 9.55
C GLY A 37 3.90 20.95 9.74
N ALA A 38 3.81 20.14 10.80
CA ALA A 38 2.62 19.36 11.13
C ALA A 38 1.40 20.25 11.44
N VAL A 39 1.60 21.34 12.19
CA VAL A 39 0.52 22.32 12.47
C VAL A 39 0.03 22.98 11.18
N LEU A 40 0.95 23.42 10.31
CA LEU A 40 0.60 24.00 9.02
C LEU A 40 -0.17 23.00 8.14
N PHE A 41 0.27 21.74 8.09
CA PHE A 41 -0.41 20.67 7.37
C PHE A 41 -1.82 20.43 7.94
N GLY A 42 -1.99 20.40 9.26
CA GLY A 42 -3.31 20.24 9.89
C GLY A 42 -4.29 21.35 9.52
N HIS A 43 -3.82 22.59 9.37
CA HIS A 43 -4.66 23.70 8.90
C HIS A 43 -4.92 23.70 7.39
N ARG A 44 -4.01 23.13 6.59
CA ARG A 44 -4.05 23.13 5.12
C ARG A 44 -3.54 21.79 4.57
N PRO A 45 -4.30 20.70 4.69
CA PRO A 45 -3.85 19.38 4.25
C PRO A 45 -3.61 19.33 2.74
N ASP A 46 -4.36 20.13 1.97
CA ASP A 46 -4.33 20.20 0.51
C ASP A 46 -3.03 20.79 -0.07
N TYR A 47 -2.11 21.26 0.78
CA TYR A 47 -0.80 21.77 0.33
C TYR A 47 0.12 20.67 -0.17
N ILE A 48 -0.05 19.44 0.30
CA ILE A 48 0.71 18.30 -0.20
C ILE A 48 -0.04 17.71 -1.39
N LYS A 49 0.40 18.06 -2.60
CA LYS A 49 -0.22 17.62 -3.85
C LYS A 49 0.08 16.18 -4.21
N SER A 50 1.29 15.72 -3.90
CA SER A 50 1.73 14.36 -4.18
C SER A 50 2.71 13.86 -3.13
N ARG A 51 2.88 12.54 -3.11
CA ARG A 51 3.84 11.83 -2.26
C ARG A 51 4.58 10.81 -3.08
N ILE A 52 5.87 10.65 -2.79
CA ILE A 52 6.65 9.54 -3.30
C ILE A 52 6.39 8.33 -2.40
N MET A 53 5.99 7.21 -2.98
CA MET A 53 5.76 5.97 -2.24
C MET A 53 7.08 5.42 -1.71
N SER A 54 7.18 5.21 -0.39
CA SER A 54 8.39 4.68 0.26
C SER A 54 8.57 3.17 0.11
N ARG A 55 7.51 2.48 -0.34
CA ARG A 55 7.39 1.04 -0.49
C ARG A 55 6.37 0.72 -1.57
N THR A 56 6.44 -0.51 -2.08
CA THR A 56 5.45 -1.09 -2.97
C THR A 56 4.30 -1.70 -2.15
N TYR A 57 3.05 -1.46 -2.55
CA TYR A 57 1.85 -1.98 -1.88
C TYR A 57 1.03 -2.83 -2.83
N GLY A 58 0.46 -3.91 -2.30
CA GLY A 58 -0.39 -4.81 -3.07
C GLY A 58 -1.28 -5.69 -2.21
N VAL A 59 -2.11 -6.49 -2.88
CA VAL A 59 -2.94 -7.53 -2.24
C VAL A 59 -2.55 -8.88 -2.79
N MET A 60 -2.50 -9.89 -1.91
CA MET A 60 -2.37 -11.28 -2.34
C MET A 60 -3.59 -11.69 -3.16
N THR A 61 -3.36 -12.28 -4.33
CA THR A 61 -4.42 -12.83 -5.16
C THR A 61 -4.00 -14.15 -5.77
N SER A 62 -4.94 -14.79 -6.47
CA SER A 62 -4.66 -15.93 -7.33
C SER A 62 -5.10 -15.64 -8.76
N LEU A 63 -4.36 -16.16 -9.73
CA LEU A 63 -4.65 -16.02 -11.16
C LEU A 63 -4.74 -17.40 -11.82
N PRO A 64 -5.41 -17.57 -12.97
CA PRO A 64 -5.34 -18.81 -13.74
C PRO A 64 -3.90 -19.24 -13.95
N PHE A 65 -3.59 -20.52 -13.71
CA PHE A 65 -2.23 -21.01 -13.79
C PHE A 65 -1.74 -21.01 -15.25
N ASP A 66 -0.53 -20.49 -15.46
CA ASP A 66 0.18 -20.49 -16.74
C ASP A 66 1.62 -20.94 -16.46
N PRO A 67 2.01 -22.16 -16.87
CA PRO A 67 3.34 -22.71 -16.58
C PRO A 67 4.48 -21.93 -17.26
N ARG A 68 4.17 -21.01 -18.19
CA ARG A 68 5.17 -20.13 -18.82
C ARG A 68 5.44 -18.86 -18.01
N LYS A 69 4.56 -18.52 -17.05
CA LYS A 69 4.61 -17.27 -16.28
C LYS A 69 4.78 -17.50 -14.79
N PHE A 70 4.20 -18.57 -14.26
CA PHE A 70 4.12 -18.82 -12.84
C PHE A 70 4.93 -20.04 -12.43
N ASP A 71 5.47 -19.98 -11.21
CA ASP A 71 6.22 -21.07 -10.62
C ASP A 71 5.26 -22.19 -10.19
N GLU A 72 5.57 -23.41 -10.62
CA GLU A 72 4.80 -24.63 -10.31
C GLU A 72 4.60 -24.80 -8.80
N LYS A 73 5.54 -24.34 -7.96
CA LYS A 73 5.41 -24.44 -6.49
C LYS A 73 4.20 -23.71 -5.91
N TYR A 74 3.65 -22.73 -6.64
CA TYR A 74 2.48 -21.96 -6.25
C TYR A 74 1.20 -22.40 -6.97
N ARG A 75 1.27 -23.46 -7.78
CA ARG A 75 0.10 -24.05 -8.42
C ARG A 75 -0.80 -24.69 -7.37
N VAL A 76 -2.09 -24.36 -7.43
CA VAL A 76 -3.14 -24.89 -6.57
C VAL A 76 -4.39 -25.17 -7.40
N VAL A 77 -5.25 -26.05 -6.91
CA VAL A 77 -6.58 -26.28 -7.49
C VAL A 77 -7.62 -25.64 -6.59
N MET A 78 -8.39 -24.70 -7.12
CA MET A 78 -9.51 -24.04 -6.42
C MET A 78 -10.78 -24.24 -7.25
N ASP A 79 -11.79 -24.90 -6.69
CA ASP A 79 -13.06 -25.19 -7.38
C ASP A 79 -12.88 -25.88 -8.75
N ASN A 80 -12.04 -26.92 -8.79
CA ASN A 80 -11.64 -27.65 -10.01
C ASN A 80 -10.92 -26.81 -11.08
N GLU A 81 -10.50 -25.58 -10.76
CA GLU A 81 -9.67 -24.75 -11.64
C GLU A 81 -8.23 -24.67 -11.13
N GLU A 82 -7.28 -24.79 -12.05
CA GLU A 82 -5.86 -24.58 -11.73
C GLU A 82 -5.52 -23.10 -11.67
N ARG A 83 -4.92 -22.69 -10.56
CA ARG A 83 -4.55 -21.30 -10.27
C ARG A 83 -3.14 -21.23 -9.73
N CYS A 84 -2.49 -20.09 -9.92
CA CYS A 84 -1.30 -19.71 -9.16
C CYS A 84 -1.75 -18.91 -7.95
N ASP A 85 -1.44 -19.36 -6.74
CA ASP A 85 -1.68 -18.61 -5.51
C ASP A 85 -0.53 -17.65 -5.20
N LYS A 86 -0.71 -16.84 -4.13
CA LYS A 86 0.31 -15.92 -3.59
C LYS A 86 0.80 -14.83 -4.54
N ILE A 87 0.07 -14.55 -5.63
CA ILE A 87 0.43 -13.48 -6.56
C ILE A 87 0.33 -12.13 -5.86
N PHE A 88 1.35 -11.29 -6.05
CA PHE A 88 1.35 -9.91 -5.58
C PHE A 88 0.60 -9.01 -6.59
N SER A 89 -0.66 -8.68 -6.30
CA SER A 89 -1.43 -7.73 -7.13
C SER A 89 -1.02 -6.30 -6.78
N LEU A 90 -0.21 -5.67 -7.63
CA LEU A 90 0.29 -4.30 -7.46
C LEU A 90 -0.83 -3.27 -7.38
N ILE A 91 -0.75 -2.40 -6.35
CA ILE A 91 -1.58 -1.19 -6.18
C ILE A 91 -0.75 0.05 -6.52
N ALA A 92 0.43 0.19 -5.90
CA ALA A 92 1.37 1.28 -6.11
C ALA A 92 2.80 0.78 -5.87
N SER A 93 3.75 1.21 -6.68
CA SER A 93 5.16 0.83 -6.57
C SER A 93 5.93 1.80 -5.69
N VAL A 94 7.06 1.36 -5.13
CA VAL A 94 8.07 2.25 -4.54
C VAL A 94 8.52 3.29 -5.58
N ASP A 95 8.83 4.49 -5.10
CA ASP A 95 9.22 5.66 -5.90
C ASP A 95 8.14 6.24 -6.84
N ASP A 96 6.95 5.63 -6.91
CA ASP A 96 5.81 6.24 -7.61
C ASP A 96 5.45 7.59 -6.96
N SER A 97 5.33 8.63 -7.79
CA SER A 97 4.74 9.91 -7.39
C SER A 97 3.23 9.83 -7.49
N VAL A 98 2.56 9.73 -6.35
CA VAL A 98 1.11 9.58 -6.28
C VAL A 98 0.46 10.87 -5.80
N GLU A 99 -0.48 11.40 -6.58
CA GLU A 99 -1.26 12.58 -6.21
C GLU A 99 -2.26 12.26 -5.09
N ALA A 100 -2.52 13.23 -4.22
CA ALA A 100 -3.50 13.09 -3.15
C ALA A 100 -4.89 12.77 -3.72
N GLY A 101 -5.48 11.65 -3.29
CA GLY A 101 -6.79 11.20 -3.77
C GLY A 101 -6.74 10.35 -5.05
N THR A 102 -5.55 9.95 -5.52
CA THR A 102 -5.42 8.98 -6.62
C THR A 102 -6.15 7.70 -6.28
N LYS A 103 -6.95 7.19 -7.22
CA LYS A 103 -7.75 5.97 -7.04
C LYS A 103 -7.21 4.85 -7.93
N VAL A 104 -7.03 3.67 -7.33
CA VAL A 104 -6.70 2.43 -8.04
C VAL A 104 -7.85 1.45 -7.82
N GLU A 105 -8.49 1.05 -8.90
CA GLU A 105 -9.61 0.12 -8.89
C GLU A 105 -9.15 -1.29 -9.26
N LYS A 106 -9.65 -2.28 -8.54
CA LYS A 106 -9.42 -3.71 -8.77
C LYS A 106 -10.73 -4.46 -8.57
N SER A 107 -10.85 -5.63 -9.18
CA SER A 107 -11.97 -6.53 -8.92
C SER A 107 -11.44 -7.92 -8.60
N TYR A 108 -11.99 -8.52 -7.55
CA TYR A 108 -11.65 -9.86 -7.10
C TYR A 108 -12.91 -10.69 -6.99
N PHE A 109 -12.77 -12.01 -6.93
CA PHE A 109 -13.90 -12.90 -6.74
C PHE A 109 -13.58 -14.01 -5.73
N THR A 110 -14.63 -14.60 -5.13
CA THR A 110 -14.50 -15.75 -4.24
C THR A 110 -14.05 -16.99 -5.01
N PRO A 111 -12.92 -17.61 -4.68
CA PRO A 111 -12.42 -18.78 -5.41
C PRO A 111 -13.32 -20.02 -5.27
N PHE A 112 -14.16 -20.09 -4.23
CA PHE A 112 -15.06 -21.21 -3.98
C PHE A 112 -16.54 -20.74 -3.94
N PRO A 113 -17.48 -21.63 -4.31
CA PRO A 113 -18.90 -21.38 -4.15
C PRO A 113 -19.27 -21.33 -2.66
N ASN A 114 -20.40 -20.68 -2.35
CA ASN A 114 -21.00 -20.62 -1.01
C ASN A 114 -20.09 -20.00 0.08
N GLN A 115 -19.02 -19.29 -0.29
CA GLN A 115 -18.19 -18.57 0.68
C GLN A 115 -19.00 -17.52 1.42
N GLU A 116 -18.88 -17.51 2.74
CA GLU A 116 -19.54 -16.53 3.63
C GLU A 116 -18.71 -15.26 3.83
N LYS A 117 -17.41 -15.30 3.51
CA LYS A 117 -16.50 -14.17 3.65
C LYS A 117 -15.39 -14.19 2.60
N MET A 118 -14.79 -13.03 2.40
CA MET A 118 -13.59 -12.84 1.58
C MET A 118 -12.59 -11.94 2.29
N ASP A 119 -11.35 -12.41 2.34
CA ASP A 119 -10.22 -11.77 3.01
C ASP A 119 -9.33 -11.07 1.97
N PHE A 120 -8.91 -9.84 2.26
CA PHE A 120 -7.97 -9.06 1.43
C PHE A 120 -6.62 -8.98 2.13
N ASN A 121 -5.72 -9.93 1.89
CA ASN A 121 -4.40 -9.90 2.54
C ASN A 121 -3.52 -8.84 1.88
N VAL A 122 -3.32 -7.70 2.56
CA VAL A 122 -2.53 -6.58 2.08
C VAL A 122 -1.07 -6.77 2.46
N TYR A 123 -0.17 -6.55 1.50
CA TYR A 123 1.27 -6.67 1.66
C TYR A 123 1.99 -5.39 1.26
N VAL A 124 3.18 -5.22 1.84
CA VAL A 124 4.19 -4.24 1.46
C VAL A 124 5.43 -4.95 0.94
N SER A 125 6.17 -4.34 0.02
CA SER A 125 7.47 -4.82 -0.46
C SER A 125 8.48 -3.67 -0.59
N THR A 126 9.76 -3.99 -0.42
CA THR A 126 10.88 -3.09 -0.77
C THR A 126 11.20 -3.10 -2.25
N GLU A 127 10.81 -4.16 -2.98
CA GLU A 127 11.03 -4.28 -4.41
C GLU A 127 9.94 -3.55 -5.21
N ALA A 128 10.31 -2.99 -6.37
CA ALA A 128 9.37 -2.24 -7.20
C ALA A 128 8.29 -3.12 -7.86
N ILE A 129 8.65 -4.34 -8.23
CA ILE A 129 7.79 -5.26 -9.00
C ILE A 129 7.90 -6.67 -8.41
N PRO A 130 7.40 -6.91 -7.18
CA PRO A 130 7.34 -8.25 -6.60
C PRO A 130 6.35 -9.12 -7.40
N CYS A 131 6.69 -10.39 -7.61
CA CYS A 131 5.78 -11.33 -8.28
C CYS A 131 4.91 -12.08 -7.25
N TYR A 132 5.51 -12.49 -6.13
CA TYR A 132 4.84 -13.22 -5.06
C TYR A 132 4.92 -12.52 -3.70
N VAL A 133 3.91 -12.74 -2.86
CA VAL A 133 3.82 -12.11 -1.53
C VAL A 133 4.78 -12.70 -0.48
N ASP A 134 5.48 -13.79 -0.80
CA ASP A 134 6.49 -14.41 0.05
C ASP A 134 7.92 -14.26 -0.48
N GLU A 135 8.12 -13.38 -1.46
CA GLU A 135 9.45 -12.93 -1.87
C GLU A 135 10.17 -12.16 -0.74
N GLU A 136 11.50 -12.11 -0.82
CA GLU A 136 12.29 -11.31 0.09
C GLU A 136 11.88 -9.84 0.04
N GLY A 137 11.78 -9.19 1.20
CA GLY A 137 11.29 -7.82 1.33
C GLY A 137 9.76 -7.69 1.38
N CYS A 138 8.99 -8.74 1.08
CA CYS A 138 7.55 -8.74 1.26
C CYS A 138 7.15 -8.95 2.73
N LYS A 139 6.18 -8.15 3.22
CA LYS A 139 5.64 -8.26 4.58
C LYS A 139 4.14 -8.05 4.58
N HIS A 140 3.42 -8.90 5.32
CA HIS A 140 1.99 -8.75 5.55
C HIS A 140 1.69 -7.52 6.43
N LEU A 141 0.67 -6.74 6.06
CA LEU A 141 0.24 -5.56 6.80
C LEU A 141 -1.05 -5.81 7.57
N CYS A 142 -2.10 -6.23 6.87
CA CYS A 142 -3.43 -6.43 7.44
C CYS A 142 -4.30 -7.30 6.54
N THR A 143 -5.44 -7.75 7.08
CA THR A 143 -6.42 -8.55 6.36
C THR A 143 -7.82 -8.00 6.61
N PRO A 144 -8.28 -6.99 5.86
CA PRO A 144 -9.68 -6.59 5.90
C PRO A 144 -10.56 -7.72 5.33
N THR A 145 -11.71 -7.96 5.96
CA THR A 145 -12.60 -9.06 5.63
C THR A 145 -14.01 -8.54 5.34
N ILE A 146 -14.55 -8.88 4.17
CA ILE A 146 -15.98 -8.66 3.88
C ILE A 146 -16.75 -9.95 4.20
N ILE A 147 -17.77 -9.84 5.04
CA ILE A 147 -18.71 -10.93 5.33
C ILE A 147 -19.93 -10.75 4.44
N PHE A 148 -20.30 -11.76 3.66
CA PHE A 148 -21.45 -11.70 2.76
C PHE A 148 -22.76 -11.92 3.52
N PRO A 149 -23.85 -11.24 3.15
CA PRO A 149 -25.12 -11.35 3.87
C PRO A 149 -25.94 -12.59 3.48
N ASP A 150 -25.60 -13.24 2.37
CA ASP A 150 -26.30 -14.37 1.79
C ASP A 150 -25.32 -15.39 1.18
N ILE A 151 -25.71 -16.66 1.19
CA ILE A 151 -24.97 -17.72 0.51
C ILE A 151 -25.18 -17.58 -1.01
N CYS A 152 -24.10 -17.63 -1.77
CA CYS A 152 -24.14 -17.56 -3.24
C CYS A 152 -23.53 -18.82 -3.85
N PRO A 153 -24.27 -19.58 -4.67
CA PRO A 153 -23.73 -20.73 -5.38
C PRO A 153 -22.65 -20.36 -6.40
N ASP A 154 -22.74 -19.16 -6.98
CA ASP A 154 -21.76 -18.66 -7.94
C ASP A 154 -20.63 -17.86 -7.27
N LYS A 155 -19.52 -17.70 -8.01
CA LYS A 155 -18.41 -16.81 -7.64
C LYS A 155 -18.93 -15.39 -7.40
N ARG A 156 -18.67 -14.83 -6.22
CA ARG A 156 -19.08 -13.49 -5.84
C ARG A 156 -17.98 -12.48 -6.16
N TRP A 157 -18.32 -11.46 -6.93
CA TRP A 157 -17.40 -10.39 -7.30
C TRP A 157 -17.44 -9.24 -6.29
N VAL A 158 -16.24 -8.78 -5.91
CA VAL A 158 -16.03 -7.65 -5.02
C VAL A 158 -15.15 -6.62 -5.72
N ASP A 159 -15.69 -5.42 -5.89
CA ASP A 159 -14.93 -4.27 -6.41
C ASP A 159 -14.20 -3.60 -5.26
N VAL A 160 -12.92 -3.31 -5.47
CA VAL A 160 -12.03 -2.74 -4.47
C VAL A 160 -11.41 -1.47 -5.02
N GLU A 161 -11.61 -0.36 -4.31
CA GLU A 161 -11.00 0.93 -4.59
C GLU A 161 -9.93 1.21 -3.52
N PHE A 162 -8.72 1.53 -3.96
CA PHE A 162 -7.64 2.03 -3.12
C PHE A 162 -7.46 3.51 -3.37
N GLU A 163 -7.64 4.34 -2.34
CA GLU A 163 -7.37 5.77 -2.37
C GLU A 163 -5.99 6.04 -1.77
N LEU A 164 -5.11 6.62 -2.58
CA LEU A 164 -3.68 6.84 -2.32
C LEU A 164 -3.35 8.34 -2.18
N GLY A 165 -2.09 8.64 -1.86
CA GLY A 165 -1.54 10.00 -1.79
C GLY A 165 -1.89 10.79 -0.52
N ASN A 166 -2.75 10.24 0.34
CA ASN A 166 -3.04 10.75 1.67
C ASN A 166 -2.01 10.26 2.70
N THR A 167 -2.22 10.53 3.99
CA THR A 167 -1.37 10.01 5.09
C THR A 167 -1.48 8.50 5.28
N GLU A 168 -2.54 7.91 4.75
CA GLU A 168 -2.88 6.48 4.82
C GLU A 168 -3.42 6.04 3.46
N ILE A 169 -3.30 4.75 3.15
CA ILE A 169 -4.03 4.16 2.03
C ILE A 169 -5.41 3.73 2.54
N LYS A 170 -6.47 4.22 1.92
CA LYS A 170 -7.83 3.76 2.24
C LYS A 170 -8.24 2.69 1.23
N MET A 171 -8.80 1.61 1.73
CA MET A 171 -9.39 0.55 0.91
C MET A 171 -10.91 0.53 1.13
N THR A 172 -11.69 0.57 0.06
CA THR A 172 -13.13 0.30 0.08
C THR A 172 -13.41 -0.93 -0.75
N ALA A 173 -13.98 -1.98 -0.14
CA ALA A 173 -14.37 -3.20 -0.85
C ALA A 173 -15.89 -3.32 -0.84
N LYS A 174 -16.51 -3.49 -2.01
CA LYS A 174 -17.95 -3.54 -2.22
C LYS A 174 -18.35 -4.80 -2.97
N ASP A 175 -19.19 -5.61 -2.34
CA ASP A 175 -19.82 -6.75 -3.00
C ASP A 175 -20.80 -6.26 -4.07
N ARG A 176 -20.60 -6.69 -5.33
CA ARG A 176 -21.45 -6.30 -6.47
C ARG A 176 -22.90 -6.75 -6.30
N LYS A 177 -23.13 -7.90 -5.65
CA LYS A 177 -24.47 -8.51 -5.56
C LYS A 177 -25.31 -7.83 -4.47
N SER A 178 -24.81 -7.78 -3.24
CA SER A 178 -25.57 -7.23 -2.12
C SER A 178 -25.41 -5.72 -1.94
N GLY A 179 -24.38 -5.12 -2.57
CA GLY A 179 -24.00 -3.72 -2.33
C GLY A 179 -23.34 -3.48 -0.97
N LYS A 180 -23.17 -4.52 -0.13
CA LYS A 180 -22.48 -4.42 1.15
C LYS A 180 -21.03 -3.98 0.92
N GLN A 181 -20.56 -3.08 1.78
CA GLN A 181 -19.21 -2.55 1.69
C GLN A 181 -18.51 -2.58 3.04
N ILE A 182 -17.19 -2.69 2.99
CA ILE A 182 -16.29 -2.46 4.12
C ILE A 182 -15.29 -1.37 3.75
N LYS A 183 -14.72 -0.72 4.77
CA LYS A 183 -13.63 0.22 4.62
C LYS A 183 -12.50 -0.16 5.56
N ALA A 184 -11.27 -0.02 5.10
CA ALA A 184 -10.07 -0.21 5.91
C ALA A 184 -9.07 0.91 5.64
N GLN A 185 -8.28 1.24 6.66
CA GLN A 185 -7.17 2.19 6.56
C GLN A 185 -5.87 1.43 6.80
N ILE A 186 -4.93 1.59 5.89
CA ILE A 186 -3.60 1.00 5.95
C ILE A 186 -2.63 2.11 6.32
N ASN A 187 -2.06 2.02 7.52
CA ASN A 187 -1.15 3.02 8.05
C ASN A 187 0.24 2.83 7.42
N LEU A 188 0.80 3.93 6.89
CA LEU A 188 2.10 3.96 6.20
C LEU A 188 3.28 4.24 7.14
N LEU A 189 3.05 4.47 8.44
CA LEU A 189 4.05 4.97 9.39
C LEU A 189 4.87 3.88 10.13
N HIS A 190 4.60 2.59 9.92
CA HIS A 190 5.15 1.51 10.75
C HIS A 190 5.80 0.33 10.01
N HIS A 191 6.13 0.44 8.72
CA HIS A 191 6.53 -0.71 7.89
C HIS A 191 7.73 -0.45 6.96
#